data_AF-A0A914V0V8-F1
#
_entry.id   AF-A0A914V0V8-F1
#
_cell.length_a   1.000
_cell.length_b   1.000
_cell.length_c   1.000
_cell.angle_alpha   90.00
_cell.angle_beta   90.00
_cell.angle_gamma   90.00
#
_symmetry.space_group_name_H-M   'P 1'
#
loop_
_entity.id
_entity.type
_entity.pdbx_description
1 polymer ?
#
loop_
_entity_poly.entity_id
_entity_poly.type
_entity_poly.pdbx_seq_one_letter_code
_entity_poly.pdbx_strand_id
1 'polypeptide(L)'
;PILRRAYFGDSDSSLAPRDSDAANDFWAFFKKYLAVVARKNIRADDRSAHDRGMFNELGIPEGSYQKLHRPTTQLHIDKTARYMLRELPSRVVNEFEYIIHCYLEFCQKDKLVKLKKLRTSQANLPITARRSEILKALETHNVLLIAGDTGCGKSTQVYDI
;
A
#
# COMPACT_ATOMS: atom_id res chain seq x y z
N PRO A 1 -7.62 -20.84 -14.67
CA PRO A 1 -6.17 -20.72 -14.92
C PRO A 1 -5.34 -20.81 -13.62
N ILE A 2 -4.10 -21.32 -13.71
CA ILE A 2 -3.19 -21.61 -12.58
C ILE A 2 -3.05 -20.42 -11.62
N LEU A 3 -2.85 -19.20 -12.15
CA LEU A 3 -2.75 -17.96 -11.36
C LEU A 3 -4.01 -17.69 -10.52
N ARG A 4 -5.21 -17.94 -11.05
CA ARG A 4 -6.44 -17.78 -10.26
C ARG A 4 -6.47 -18.73 -9.07
N ARG A 5 -6.05 -19.98 -9.25
CA ARG A 5 -6.02 -20.97 -8.17
C ARG A 5 -4.90 -20.71 -7.15
N ALA A 6 -3.78 -20.17 -7.60
CA ALA A 6 -2.61 -19.91 -6.75
C ALA A 6 -2.79 -18.67 -5.85
N TYR A 7 -3.52 -17.66 -6.32
CA TYR A 7 -3.71 -16.40 -5.58
C TYR A 7 -5.10 -16.26 -4.97
N PHE A 8 -6.11 -16.95 -5.49
CA PHE A 8 -7.48 -16.92 -4.98
C PHE A 8 -7.96 -18.34 -4.67
N GLY A 9 -8.27 -18.60 -3.41
CA GLY A 9 -8.44 -19.96 -2.87
C GLY A 9 -8.94 -19.92 -1.44
N ASP A 10 -9.21 -21.09 -0.86
CA ASP A 10 -9.66 -21.21 0.53
C ASP A 10 -8.50 -21.56 1.48
N SER A 11 -7.27 -21.53 0.98
CA SER A 11 -6.05 -21.76 1.75
C SER A 11 -5.58 -20.47 2.44
N ASP A 12 -4.95 -20.58 3.61
CA ASP A 12 -4.36 -19.44 4.35
C ASP A 12 -3.31 -18.66 3.54
N SER A 13 -2.67 -19.29 2.56
CA SER A 13 -1.70 -18.66 1.65
C SER A 13 -2.35 -17.91 0.47
N SER A 14 -3.67 -17.83 0.41
CA SER A 14 -4.41 -17.13 -0.65
C SER A 14 -4.61 -15.65 -0.31
N LEU A 15 -4.72 -14.80 -1.33
CA LEU A 15 -5.00 -13.38 -1.15
C LEU A 15 -6.45 -13.14 -0.69
N ALA A 16 -7.38 -13.96 -1.19
CA ALA A 16 -8.79 -13.94 -0.84
C ALA A 16 -9.49 -15.24 -1.30
N PRO A 17 -10.65 -15.59 -0.71
CA PRO A 17 -11.50 -16.68 -1.20
C PRO A 17 -11.89 -16.51 -2.67
N ARG A 18 -12.06 -17.62 -3.40
CA ARG A 18 -12.29 -17.59 -4.86
C ARG A 18 -13.52 -16.84 -5.31
N ASP A 19 -14.57 -16.96 -4.51
CA ASP A 19 -15.90 -16.43 -4.82
C ASP A 19 -16.22 -15.20 -3.96
N SER A 20 -15.20 -14.60 -3.34
CA SER A 20 -15.34 -13.34 -2.61
C SER A 20 -15.51 -12.15 -3.56
N ASP A 21 -16.17 -11.10 -3.06
CA ASP A 21 -16.28 -9.82 -3.75
C ASP A 21 -14.89 -9.25 -4.09
N ALA A 22 -13.91 -9.40 -3.19
CA ALA A 22 -12.53 -8.97 -3.42
C ALA A 22 -11.88 -9.67 -4.62
N ALA A 23 -12.12 -10.98 -4.79
CA ALA A 23 -11.64 -11.72 -5.95
C ALA A 23 -12.32 -11.24 -7.24
N ASN A 24 -13.64 -11.04 -7.21
CA ASN A 24 -14.40 -10.54 -8.36
C ASN A 24 -13.97 -9.14 -8.78
N ASP A 25 -13.78 -8.24 -7.81
CA ASP A 25 -13.28 -6.88 -8.00
C ASP A 25 -11.88 -6.87 -8.59
N PHE A 26 -10.98 -7.72 -8.09
CA PHE A 26 -9.65 -7.88 -8.67
C PHE A 26 -9.73 -8.30 -10.14
N TRP A 27 -10.54 -9.31 -10.49
CA TRP A 27 -10.64 -9.76 -11.89
C TRP A 27 -11.26 -8.69 -12.80
N ALA A 28 -12.21 -7.90 -12.30
CA ALA A 28 -12.74 -6.74 -13.01
C ALA A 28 -11.65 -5.67 -13.24
N PHE A 29 -10.85 -5.38 -12.21
CA PHE A 29 -9.69 -4.49 -12.32
C PHE A 29 -8.65 -5.03 -13.31
N PHE A 30 -8.30 -6.30 -13.22
CA PHE A 30 -7.33 -6.97 -14.08
C PHE A 30 -7.69 -6.84 -15.57
N LYS A 31 -8.96 -7.09 -15.92
CA LYS A 31 -9.46 -6.90 -17.29
C LYS A 31 -9.30 -5.45 -17.76
N LYS A 32 -9.66 -4.47 -16.92
CA LYS A 32 -9.49 -3.03 -17.22
C LYS A 32 -8.02 -2.66 -17.36
N TYR A 33 -7.17 -3.19 -16.49
CA TYR A 33 -5.72 -2.98 -16.51
C TYR A 33 -5.12 -3.46 -17.84
N LEU A 34 -5.41 -4.69 -18.25
CA LEU A 34 -4.95 -5.24 -19.53
C LEU A 34 -5.43 -4.41 -20.72
N ALA A 35 -6.69 -3.95 -20.71
CA ALA A 35 -7.21 -3.07 -21.76
C ALA A 35 -6.45 -1.74 -21.84
N VAL A 36 -6.07 -1.16 -20.70
CA VAL A 36 -5.26 0.08 -20.65
C VAL A 36 -3.84 -0.16 -21.14
N VAL A 37 -3.20 -1.26 -20.73
CA VAL A 37 -1.83 -1.62 -21.18
C VAL A 37 -1.80 -1.83 -22.68
N ALA A 38 -2.76 -2.58 -23.23
CA ALA A 38 -2.89 -2.81 -24.66
C ALA A 38 -3.06 -1.50 -25.46
N ARG A 39 -3.88 -0.57 -24.95
CA ARG A 39 -4.09 0.75 -25.59
C ARG A 39 -2.86 1.64 -25.55
N LYS A 40 -2.09 1.60 -24.46
CA LYS A 40 -0.94 2.50 -24.26
C LYS A 40 0.36 2.00 -24.86
N ASN A 41 0.38 0.83 -25.52
CA ASN A 41 1.61 0.17 -25.98
C ASN A 41 2.68 0.10 -24.89
N ILE A 42 2.26 -0.02 -23.61
CA ILE A 42 3.18 -0.19 -22.49
C ILE A 42 3.73 -1.61 -22.64
N ARG A 43 4.92 -1.73 -23.24
CA ARG A 43 5.61 -3.00 -23.35
C ARG A 43 5.84 -3.54 -21.93
N ALA A 44 5.64 -4.85 -21.76
CA ALA A 44 6.18 -5.54 -20.60
C ALA A 44 7.70 -5.24 -20.57
N ASP A 45 8.21 -4.76 -19.45
CA ASP A 45 9.62 -4.45 -19.31
C ASP A 45 10.40 -5.77 -19.33
N ASP A 46 10.89 -6.14 -20.52
CA ASP A 46 11.50 -7.43 -20.81
C ASP A 46 12.86 -7.62 -20.10
N ARG A 47 13.36 -6.55 -19.47
CA ARG A 47 14.63 -6.53 -18.71
C ARG A 47 14.53 -7.20 -17.33
N SER A 48 13.32 -7.55 -16.89
CA SER A 48 13.00 -8.02 -15.54
C SER A 48 13.40 -9.47 -15.20
N ALA A 49 14.17 -10.17 -16.04
CA ALA A 49 14.49 -11.59 -15.82
C ALA A 49 15.96 -11.93 -15.59
N HIS A 50 16.89 -10.98 -15.62
CA HIS A 50 18.31 -11.30 -15.47
C HIS A 50 19.03 -10.63 -14.30
N ASP A 51 18.44 -9.60 -13.72
CA ASP A 51 19.03 -8.95 -12.55
C ASP A 51 18.29 -9.49 -11.32
N ARG A 52 18.81 -10.59 -10.73
CA ARG A 52 18.52 -10.89 -9.32
C ARG A 52 19.11 -9.72 -8.56
N GLY A 53 18.30 -8.66 -8.40
CA GLY A 53 18.74 -7.35 -7.93
C GLY A 53 19.75 -7.51 -6.83
N MET A 54 20.97 -7.04 -7.06
CA MET A 54 21.93 -6.94 -5.97
C MET A 54 21.30 -5.97 -4.98
N PHE A 55 21.26 -6.32 -3.70
CA PHE A 55 20.81 -5.40 -2.66
C PHE A 55 22.06 -4.98 -1.90
N ASN A 56 22.19 -3.69 -1.62
CA ASN A 56 23.24 -3.24 -0.73
C ASN A 56 22.96 -3.66 0.72
N GLU A 57 23.88 -3.32 1.63
CA GLU A 57 23.76 -3.61 3.07
C GLU A 57 22.50 -3.02 3.71
N LEU A 58 21.89 -2.01 3.09
CA LEU A 58 20.66 -1.36 3.55
C LEU A 58 19.39 -2.00 2.95
N GLY A 59 19.52 -3.08 2.17
CA GLY A 59 18.40 -3.75 1.51
C GLY A 59 17.80 -2.94 0.36
N ILE A 60 18.56 -2.00 -0.21
CA ILE A 60 18.13 -1.19 -1.35
C ILE A 60 18.58 -1.87 -2.64
N PRO A 61 17.70 -2.06 -3.64
CA PRO A 61 18.07 -2.61 -4.93
C PRO A 61 19.13 -1.74 -5.61
N GLU A 62 20.27 -2.35 -5.93
CA GLU A 62 21.31 -1.86 -6.81
C GLU A 62 21.07 -2.39 -8.23
N GLY A 63 21.40 -1.58 -9.23
CA GLY A 63 21.22 -1.91 -10.65
C GLY A 63 20.13 -1.11 -11.34
N SER A 64 19.59 -1.67 -12.42
CA SER A 64 18.57 -0.99 -13.22
C SER A 64 17.22 -0.93 -12.49
N TYR A 65 16.51 0.20 -12.61
CA TYR A 65 15.18 0.35 -12.03
C TYR A 65 14.24 -0.76 -12.48
N GLN A 66 13.62 -1.46 -11.52
CA GLN A 66 12.57 -2.44 -11.78
C GLN A 66 11.25 -1.96 -11.19
N LYS A 67 10.18 -1.99 -11.98
CA LYS A 67 8.83 -1.59 -11.54
C LYS A 67 8.30 -2.41 -10.35
N LEU A 68 8.84 -3.60 -10.12
CA LEU A 68 8.51 -4.48 -8.99
C LEU A 68 8.97 -3.93 -7.64
N HIS A 69 9.92 -2.99 -7.63
CA HIS A 69 10.37 -2.29 -6.42
C HIS A 69 9.55 -1.01 -6.13
N ARG A 70 8.65 -0.62 -7.04
CA ARG A 70 7.78 0.54 -6.84
C ARG A 70 6.76 0.38 -5.71
N PRO A 71 6.10 -0.79 -5.52
CA PRO A 71 5.02 -0.90 -4.56
C PRO A 71 5.48 -0.60 -3.14
N THR A 72 4.68 0.21 -2.43
CA THR A 72 4.92 0.52 -1.00
C THR A 72 4.41 -0.59 -0.07
N THR A 73 3.70 -1.56 -0.62
CA THR A 73 3.18 -2.72 0.11
C THR A 73 3.98 -3.95 -0.28
N GLN A 74 4.38 -4.77 0.70
CA GLN A 74 5.00 -6.06 0.43
C GLN A 74 3.92 -7.14 0.40
N LEU A 75 3.93 -7.91 -0.69
CA LEU A 75 3.05 -9.05 -0.87
C LEU A 75 3.72 -10.25 -0.22
N HIS A 76 3.44 -10.48 1.06
CA HIS A 76 3.89 -11.69 1.75
C HIS A 76 3.05 -12.88 1.31
N ILE A 77 3.49 -13.51 0.24
CA ILE A 77 2.95 -14.78 -0.20
C ILE A 77 3.95 -15.85 0.16
N ASP A 78 3.48 -16.87 0.86
CA ASP A 78 4.27 -18.07 1.07
C ASP A 78 4.56 -18.74 -0.28
N LYS A 79 5.80 -18.57 -0.76
CA LYS A 79 6.30 -19.11 -2.02
C LYS A 79 6.39 -20.64 -1.98
N THR A 80 6.42 -21.26 -0.79
CA THR A 80 6.52 -22.72 -0.63
C THR A 80 5.19 -23.43 -0.90
N ALA A 81 4.06 -22.77 -0.65
CA ALA A 81 2.71 -23.28 -0.93
C ALA A 81 2.37 -23.40 -2.44
N ARG A 82 3.32 -23.09 -3.33
CA ARG A 82 3.04 -22.86 -4.76
C ARG A 82 3.86 -23.73 -5.71
N TYR A 83 3.80 -25.05 -5.52
CA TYR A 83 4.25 -26.01 -6.53
C TYR A 83 3.71 -25.69 -7.93
N MET A 84 2.45 -25.26 -8.03
CA MET A 84 1.78 -24.94 -9.30
C MET A 84 2.37 -23.73 -10.04
N LEU A 85 3.08 -22.81 -9.35
CA LEU A 85 3.70 -21.66 -10.02
C LEU A 85 5.06 -22.00 -10.64
N ARG A 86 5.71 -23.11 -10.23
CA ARG A 86 7.00 -23.54 -10.81
C ARG A 86 6.88 -23.88 -12.29
N GLU A 87 5.68 -24.23 -12.74
CA GLU A 87 5.38 -24.52 -14.15
C GLU A 87 5.27 -23.24 -15.00
N LEU A 88 5.19 -22.06 -14.39
CA LEU A 88 5.07 -20.79 -15.09
C LEU A 88 6.42 -20.06 -15.18
N PRO A 89 6.72 -19.37 -16.30
CA PRO A 89 7.89 -18.51 -16.38
C PRO A 89 7.88 -17.43 -15.31
N SER A 90 9.02 -17.16 -14.66
CA SER A 90 9.12 -16.16 -13.59
C SER A 90 8.64 -14.77 -14.02
N ARG A 91 8.85 -14.40 -15.29
CA ARG A 91 8.33 -13.13 -15.86
C ARG A 91 6.81 -13.02 -15.75
N VAL A 92 6.09 -14.11 -16.02
CA VAL A 92 4.62 -14.13 -15.97
C VAL A 92 4.13 -13.99 -14.53
N VAL A 93 4.80 -14.67 -13.60
CA VAL A 93 4.47 -14.61 -12.17
C VAL A 93 4.74 -13.20 -11.65
N ASN A 94 5.91 -12.65 -11.91
CA ASN A 94 6.30 -11.29 -11.49
C ASN A 94 5.35 -10.23 -12.05
N GLU A 95 4.97 -10.32 -13.34
CA GLU A 95 4.02 -9.38 -13.94
C GLU A 95 2.65 -9.47 -13.25
N PHE A 96 2.19 -10.69 -12.95
CA PHE A 96 0.92 -10.87 -12.26
C PHE A 96 0.94 -10.31 -10.83
N GLU A 97 2.02 -10.55 -10.08
CA GLU A 97 2.23 -9.95 -8.74
C GLU A 97 2.26 -8.42 -8.80
N TYR A 98 2.93 -7.84 -9.79
CA TYR A 98 2.91 -6.40 -10.02
C TYR A 98 1.49 -5.85 -10.22
N ILE A 99 0.65 -6.56 -10.97
CA ILE A 99 -0.75 -6.16 -11.17
C ILE A 99 -1.56 -6.25 -9.88
N ILE A 100 -1.29 -7.26 -9.03
CA ILE A 100 -1.89 -7.34 -7.69
C ILE A 100 -1.47 -6.13 -6.85
N HIS A 101 -0.19 -5.74 -6.85
CA HIS A 101 0.24 -4.53 -6.16
C HIS A 101 -0.48 -3.29 -6.67
N CYS A 102 -0.61 -3.13 -7.99
CA CYS A 102 -1.36 -2.02 -8.58
C CYS A 102 -2.84 -2.00 -8.13
N TYR A 103 -3.46 -3.17 -7.98
CA TYR A 103 -4.82 -3.29 -7.46
C TYR A 103 -4.91 -2.89 -5.98
N LEU A 104 -4.00 -3.38 -5.14
CA LEU A 104 -3.95 -3.03 -3.71
C LEU A 104 -3.75 -1.52 -3.51
N GLU A 105 -2.84 -0.92 -4.29
CA GLU A 105 -2.64 0.53 -4.31
C GLU A 105 -3.91 1.27 -4.75
N PHE A 106 -4.59 0.77 -5.78
CA PHE A 106 -5.86 1.34 -6.25
C PHE A 106 -6.92 1.33 -5.13
N CYS A 107 -7.10 0.21 -4.44
CA CYS A 107 -8.05 0.09 -3.32
C CYS A 107 -7.72 1.01 -2.14
N GLN A 108 -6.44 1.26 -1.89
CA GLN A 108 -5.99 2.09 -0.76
C GLN A 108 -5.98 3.58 -1.08
N LYS A 109 -5.90 3.96 -2.36
CA LYS A 109 -5.69 5.34 -2.82
C LYS A 109 -6.65 6.33 -2.19
N ASP A 110 -7.96 6.07 -2.24
CA ASP A 110 -8.97 7.00 -1.72
C ASP A 110 -8.89 7.15 -0.20
N LYS A 111 -8.63 6.04 0.51
CA LYS A 111 -8.46 6.04 1.98
C LYS A 111 -7.25 6.88 2.36
N LEU A 112 -6.12 6.71 1.67
CA LEU A 112 -4.90 7.47 1.91
C LEU A 112 -5.04 8.96 1.57
N VAL A 113 -5.75 9.29 0.49
CA VAL A 113 -6.03 10.70 0.14
C VAL A 113 -6.91 11.35 1.22
N LYS A 114 -7.95 10.67 1.70
CA LYS A 114 -8.80 11.16 2.79
C LYS A 114 -8.00 11.35 4.08
N LEU A 115 -7.18 10.37 4.45
CA LEU A 115 -6.30 10.45 5.63
C LEU A 115 -5.33 11.62 5.52
N LYS A 116 -4.68 11.81 4.36
CA LYS A 116 -3.76 12.92 4.13
C LYS A 116 -4.47 14.27 4.31
N LYS A 117 -5.66 14.43 3.73
CA LYS A 117 -6.47 15.65 3.89
C LYS A 117 -6.81 15.91 5.36
N LEU A 118 -7.22 14.88 6.10
CA LEU A 118 -7.51 14.98 7.53
C LEU A 118 -6.27 15.44 8.31
N ARG A 119 -5.12 14.79 8.11
CA ARG A 119 -3.88 15.15 8.80
C ARG A 119 -3.42 16.57 8.47
N THR A 120 -3.53 17.01 7.21
CA THR A 120 -3.26 18.39 6.84
C THR A 120 -4.22 19.37 7.51
N SER A 121 -5.51 19.05 7.58
CA SER A 121 -6.49 19.90 8.27
C SER A 121 -6.19 20.00 9.77
N GLN A 122 -5.82 18.89 10.43
CA GLN A 122 -5.42 18.87 11.84
C GLN A 122 -4.15 19.71 12.07
N ALA A 123 -3.15 19.57 11.19
CA ALA A 123 -1.90 20.32 11.27
C ALA A 123 -2.11 21.85 11.16
N ASN A 124 -3.13 22.28 10.42
CA ASN A 124 -3.46 23.69 10.23
C ASN A 124 -4.34 24.28 11.34
N LEU A 125 -4.76 23.51 12.35
CA LEU A 125 -5.55 24.04 13.46
C LEU A 125 -4.67 24.90 14.39
N PRO A 126 -5.19 26.03 14.91
CA PRO A 126 -4.42 26.93 15.78
C PRO A 126 -3.80 26.25 17.01
N ILE A 127 -4.49 25.27 17.61
CA ILE A 127 -3.98 24.54 18.77
C ILE A 127 -2.71 23.73 18.48
N THR A 128 -2.52 23.26 17.23
CA THR A 128 -1.39 22.43 16.84
C THR A 128 -0.07 23.18 16.99
N ALA A 129 -0.05 24.49 16.72
CA ALA A 129 1.13 25.33 16.92
C ALA A 129 1.56 25.45 18.39
N ARG A 130 0.63 25.20 19.34
CA ARG A 130 0.88 25.27 20.79
C ARG A 130 1.15 23.89 21.41
N ARG A 131 1.28 22.82 20.60
CA ARG A 131 1.47 21.44 21.07
C ARG A 131 2.59 21.31 22.11
N SER A 132 3.78 21.85 21.80
CA SER A 132 4.94 21.73 22.68
C SER A 132 4.76 22.44 24.02
N GLU A 133 4.04 23.57 24.03
CA GLU A 133 3.73 24.31 25.25
C GLU A 133 2.72 23.55 26.12
N ILE A 134 1.69 22.96 25.50
CA ILE A 134 0.71 22.12 26.19
C ILE A 134 1.40 20.91 26.83
N LEU A 135 2.28 20.22 26.10
CA LEU A 135 3.05 19.09 26.62
C LEU A 135 3.93 19.49 27.81
N LYS A 136 4.66 20.59 27.68
CA LYS A 136 5.51 21.11 28.77
C LYS A 136 4.69 21.49 30.02
N ALA A 137 3.49 22.05 29.82
CA ALA A 137 2.61 22.39 30.92
C ALA A 137 2.06 21.13 31.63
N LEU A 138 1.72 20.08 30.87
CA LEU A 138 1.29 18.79 31.41
C LEU A 138 2.40 18.05 32.19
N GLU A 139 3.65 18.17 31.74
CA GLU A 139 4.80 17.60 32.47
C GLU A 139 5.05 18.27 33.83
N THR A 140 4.67 19.55 33.95
CA THR A 140 5.00 20.38 35.12
C THR A 140 3.83 20.60 36.08
N HIS A 141 2.59 20.39 35.62
CA HIS A 141 1.38 20.68 36.39
C HIS A 141 0.41 19.50 36.34
N ASN A 142 -0.20 19.17 37.48
CA ASN A 142 -1.19 18.09 37.58
C ASN A 142 -2.54 18.44 36.94
N VAL A 143 -2.83 19.73 36.77
CA VAL A 143 -4.09 20.23 36.18
C VAL A 143 -3.76 21.36 35.22
N LEU A 144 -4.30 21.27 34.00
CA LEU A 144 -4.11 22.26 32.93
C LEU A 144 -5.46 22.80 32.45
N LEU A 145 -5.59 24.13 32.40
CA LEU A 145 -6.75 24.81 31.81
C LEU A 145 -6.41 25.31 30.41
N ILE A 146 -7.08 24.78 29.39
CA ILE A 146 -6.89 25.17 27.98
C ILE A 146 -8.09 26.00 27.51
N ALA A 147 -7.88 27.29 27.30
CA ALA A 147 -8.86 28.20 26.71
C ALA A 147 -8.50 28.53 25.26
N GLY A 148 -9.51 28.84 24.43
CA GLY A 148 -9.29 29.28 23.06
C GLY A 148 -10.60 29.40 22.28
N ASP A 149 -10.55 30.06 21.12
CA ASP A 149 -11.74 30.39 20.33
C ASP A 149 -12.46 29.15 19.76
N THR A 150 -13.69 29.35 19.31
CA THR A 150 -14.46 28.32 18.61
C THR A 150 -13.72 27.88 17.35
N GLY A 151 -13.66 26.57 17.09
CA GLY A 151 -12.97 26.03 15.92
C GLY A 151 -11.44 25.96 16.03
N CYS A 152 -10.82 26.37 17.14
CA CYS A 152 -9.35 26.29 17.27
C CYS A 152 -8.79 24.86 17.45
N GLY A 153 -9.66 23.86 17.63
CA GLY A 153 -9.28 22.45 17.68
C GLY A 153 -9.19 21.81 19.07
N LYS A 154 -9.57 22.51 20.15
CA LYS A 154 -9.48 22.00 21.54
C LYS A 154 -10.05 20.59 21.73
N SER A 155 -11.35 20.43 21.51
CA SER A 155 -12.04 19.16 21.80
C SER A 155 -11.64 18.00 20.89
N THR A 156 -10.99 18.27 19.75
CA THR A 156 -10.62 17.25 18.77
C THR A 156 -9.14 16.92 18.76
N GLN A 157 -8.26 17.89 19.04
CA GLN A 157 -6.82 17.68 18.93
C GLN A 157 -6.15 17.42 20.27
N VAL A 158 -6.73 17.82 21.40
CA VAL A 158 -6.08 17.62 22.72
C VAL A 158 -5.83 16.14 23.02
N TYR A 159 -6.69 15.24 22.56
CA TYR A 159 -6.46 13.78 22.70
C TYR A 159 -5.29 13.26 21.85
N ASP A 160 -4.91 13.97 20.78
CA ASP A 160 -3.82 13.61 19.88
C ASP A 160 -2.49 14.28 20.29
N ILE A 161 -2.49 15.16 21.30
CA ILE A 161 -1.31 15.88 21.85
C ILE A 161 -0.53 14.96 22.78
#